data_AF-A0A966HFB4-F1
#
_entry.id   AF-A0A966HFB4-F1
#
_cell.length_a   1.000
_cell.length_b   1.000
_cell.length_c   1.000
_cell.angle_alpha   90.00
_cell.angle_beta   90.00
_cell.angle_gamma   90.00
#
_symmetry.space_group_name_H-M   'P 1'
#
loop_
_entity.id
_entity.type
_entity.pdbx_description
1 polymer ?
#
loop_
_entity_poly.entity_id
_entity_poly.type
_entity_poly.pdbx_seq_one_letter_code
_entity_poly.pdbx_strand_id
1 'polypeptide(L)'
;MASSAKQLDQFFTQDGVAADSLDVILKVLEQLGYTPADNLFIEPSAGEGAFIRAFKESNLDYLAYDIDVKQPYVTKLDFLQKGIPSNLPEKDKIIIIGNPPFGKRARLAIDFINKSFEYSDTVAFILPLQFDKYSAQKQIDSLANLVYSQRLDDNSFVYEGKEYAVRCCLQVWTKRDNLPDKRLRQPPQINHQDFEMW
;
A
#
# COMPACT_ATOMS: atom_id res chain seq x y z
N MET A 1 23.02 18.86 9.81
CA MET A 1 21.65 18.50 10.21
C MET A 1 21.07 17.64 9.10
N ALA A 2 21.10 16.31 9.25
CA ALA A 2 20.41 15.43 8.30
C ALA A 2 18.90 15.63 8.48
N SER A 3 18.15 15.82 7.40
CA SER A 3 16.70 16.05 7.43
C SER A 3 16.00 14.85 8.09
N SER A 4 14.98 15.09 8.90
CA SER A 4 14.17 14.05 9.58
C SER A 4 13.56 13.03 8.60
N ALA A 5 13.41 13.40 7.32
CA ALA A 5 12.96 12.53 6.24
C ALA A 5 13.87 11.31 6.03
N LYS A 6 15.19 11.44 6.24
CA LYS A 6 16.15 10.32 6.16
C LYS A 6 16.01 9.35 7.33
N GLN A 7 15.44 9.80 8.45
CA GLN A 7 15.17 8.98 9.62
C GLN A 7 13.81 8.25 9.53
N LEU A 8 12.94 8.69 8.61
CA LEU A 8 11.56 8.20 8.46
C LEU A 8 11.27 7.46 7.13
N ASP A 9 12.25 7.31 6.23
CA ASP A 9 12.11 6.58 4.94
C ASP A 9 10.88 7.05 4.12
N GLN A 10 10.64 8.37 4.06
CA GLN A 10 9.51 8.95 3.32
C GLN A 10 9.82 9.04 1.82
N PHE A 11 9.12 8.25 0.99
CA PHE A 11 9.12 8.38 -0.47
C PHE A 11 7.79 9.02 -0.91
N PHE A 12 7.84 10.20 -1.51
CA PHE A 12 6.61 10.89 -1.92
C PHE A 12 6.13 10.38 -3.28
N THR A 13 4.88 9.91 -3.31
CA THR A 13 4.16 9.57 -4.55
C THR A 13 3.84 10.84 -5.30
N GLN A 14 4.10 10.86 -6.62
CA GLN A 14 3.61 11.95 -7.47
C GLN A 14 2.09 11.85 -7.64
N ASP A 15 1.43 13.00 -7.79
CA ASP A 15 -0.05 13.07 -7.87
C ASP A 15 -0.61 12.22 -9.02
N GLY A 16 0.01 12.28 -10.20
CA GLY A 16 -0.39 11.45 -11.34
C GLY A 16 -0.31 9.95 -11.05
N VAL A 17 0.76 9.50 -10.37
CA VAL A 17 0.93 8.10 -9.99
C VAL A 17 -0.13 7.65 -8.99
N ALA A 18 -0.51 8.52 -8.04
CA ALA A 18 -1.56 8.23 -7.08
C ALA A 18 -2.94 8.15 -7.77
N ALA A 19 -3.22 9.05 -8.71
CA ALA A 19 -4.45 9.03 -9.51
C ALA A 19 -4.55 7.78 -10.39
N ASP A 20 -3.51 7.48 -11.17
CA ASP A 20 -3.45 6.28 -12.02
C ASP A 20 -3.59 5.00 -11.17
N SER A 21 -2.93 4.96 -10.01
CA SER A 21 -3.06 3.84 -9.07
C SER A 21 -4.48 3.72 -8.54
N LEU A 22 -5.12 4.83 -8.17
CA LEU A 22 -6.50 4.84 -7.71
C LEU A 22 -7.45 4.30 -8.79
N ASP A 23 -7.33 4.75 -10.04
CA ASP A 23 -8.15 4.27 -11.16
C ASP A 23 -8.04 2.75 -11.35
N VAL A 24 -6.83 2.21 -11.22
CA VAL A 24 -6.59 0.77 -11.28
C VAL A 24 -7.22 0.07 -10.08
N ILE A 25 -7.04 0.59 -8.87
CA ILE A 25 -7.60 0.00 -7.65
C ILE A 25 -9.13 -0.03 -7.72
N LEU A 26 -9.78 1.05 -8.15
CA LEU A 26 -11.24 1.12 -8.26
C LEU A 26 -11.79 0.02 -9.17
N LYS A 27 -11.15 -0.23 -10.32
CA LYS A 27 -11.53 -1.33 -11.23
C LYS A 27 -11.37 -2.71 -10.57
N VAL A 28 -10.32 -2.91 -9.78
CA VAL A 28 -10.11 -4.17 -9.02
C VAL A 28 -11.16 -4.31 -7.93
N LEU A 29 -11.54 -3.22 -7.24
CA LEU A 29 -12.59 -3.23 -6.22
C LEU A 29 -13.96 -3.57 -6.82
N GLU A 30 -14.31 -3.02 -7.97
CA GLU A 30 -15.53 -3.39 -8.69
C GLU A 30 -15.56 -4.90 -9.03
N GLN A 31 -14.44 -5.45 -9.49
CA GLN A 31 -14.30 -6.90 -9.74
C GLN A 31 -14.41 -7.73 -8.45
N LEU A 32 -13.98 -7.17 -7.31
CA LEU A 32 -14.15 -7.78 -5.99
C LEU A 32 -15.59 -7.68 -5.45
N GLY A 33 -16.48 -6.98 -6.16
CA GLY A 33 -17.89 -6.81 -5.83
C GLY A 33 -18.17 -5.62 -4.90
N TYR A 34 -17.24 -4.66 -4.79
CA TYR A 34 -17.48 -3.41 -4.08
C TYR A 34 -18.13 -2.38 -5.00
N THR A 35 -18.99 -1.53 -4.43
CA THR A 35 -19.36 -0.24 -5.01
C THR A 35 -18.50 0.84 -4.35
N PRO A 36 -17.48 1.41 -5.02
CA PRO A 36 -16.53 2.30 -4.36
C PRO A 36 -17.14 3.44 -3.53
N ALA A 37 -18.20 4.09 -4.03
CA ALA A 37 -18.88 5.19 -3.35
C ALA A 37 -19.52 4.81 -1.99
N ASP A 38 -19.83 3.52 -1.79
CA ASP A 38 -20.47 3.02 -0.57
C ASP A 38 -19.44 2.71 0.53
N ASN A 39 -18.14 2.77 0.22
CA ASN A 39 -17.05 2.41 1.12
C ASN A 39 -16.36 3.64 1.71
N LEU A 40 -15.62 3.39 2.79
CA LEU A 40 -14.69 4.35 3.39
C LEU A 40 -13.26 4.03 2.97
N PHE A 41 -12.57 4.98 2.34
CA PHE A 41 -11.16 4.85 2.03
C PHE A 41 -10.32 5.35 3.20
N ILE A 42 -9.27 4.62 3.58
CA ILE A 42 -8.34 5.09 4.61
C ILE A 42 -6.92 5.04 4.07
N GLU A 43 -6.24 6.19 4.12
CA GLU A 43 -4.80 6.28 3.90
C GLU A 43 -4.08 6.44 5.25
N PRO A 44 -3.46 5.38 5.80
CA PRO A 44 -2.80 5.38 7.11
C PRO A 44 -1.45 6.11 7.18
N SER A 45 -0.91 6.58 6.05
CA SER A 45 0.42 7.21 5.95
C SER A 45 0.46 8.33 4.90
N ALA A 46 -0.43 9.31 5.06
CA ALA A 46 -0.80 10.27 4.02
C ALA A 46 0.34 11.11 3.43
N GLY A 47 1.41 11.39 4.19
CA GLY A 47 2.51 12.26 3.77
C GLY A 47 2.02 13.60 3.22
N GLU A 48 2.40 13.91 1.97
CA GLU A 48 1.99 15.14 1.27
C GLU A 48 0.57 15.07 0.67
N GLY A 49 -0.13 13.94 0.85
CA GLY A 49 -1.54 13.79 0.50
C GLY A 49 -1.83 13.54 -0.99
N ALA A 50 -0.94 12.87 -1.72
CA ALA A 50 -1.15 12.54 -3.13
C ALA A 50 -2.43 11.70 -3.35
N PHE A 51 -2.61 10.60 -2.60
CA PHE A 51 -3.85 9.81 -2.65
C PHE A 51 -5.07 10.61 -2.19
N ILE A 52 -4.90 11.57 -1.28
CA ILE A 52 -6.01 12.40 -0.80
C ILE A 52 -6.52 13.33 -1.90
N ARG A 53 -5.62 13.88 -2.72
CA ARG A 53 -6.01 14.64 -3.91
C ARG A 53 -6.79 13.77 -4.89
N ALA A 54 -6.31 12.56 -5.17
CA ALA A 54 -7.01 11.59 -6.00
C ALA A 54 -8.41 11.22 -5.44
N PHE A 55 -8.55 10.98 -4.13
CA PHE A 55 -9.85 10.70 -3.51
C PHE A 55 -10.83 11.87 -3.66
N LYS A 56 -10.35 13.12 -3.50
CA LYS A 56 -11.17 14.32 -3.67
C LYS A 56 -11.66 14.49 -5.10
N GLU A 57 -10.77 14.30 -6.08
CA GLU A 57 -11.11 14.40 -7.51
C GLU A 57 -12.13 13.34 -7.92
N SER A 58 -12.05 12.14 -7.34
CA SER A 58 -13.01 11.05 -7.56
C SER A 58 -14.24 11.09 -6.65
N ASN A 59 -14.40 12.14 -5.82
CA ASN A 59 -15.51 12.31 -4.87
C ASN A 59 -15.73 11.08 -3.96
N LEU A 60 -14.64 10.49 -3.47
CA LEU A 60 -14.65 9.35 -2.56
C LEU A 60 -14.57 9.83 -1.11
N ASP A 61 -15.31 9.16 -0.22
CA ASP A 61 -15.20 9.42 1.22
C ASP A 61 -13.92 8.80 1.77
N TYR A 62 -13.12 9.62 2.46
CA TYR A 62 -11.81 9.18 2.95
C TYR A 62 -11.52 9.68 4.37
N LEU A 63 -10.67 8.93 5.08
CA LEU A 63 -9.93 9.40 6.25
C LEU A 63 -8.43 9.26 5.99
N ALA A 64 -7.67 10.24 6.47
CA ALA A 64 -6.24 10.29 6.24
C ALA A 64 -5.50 10.49 7.55
N TYR A 65 -4.46 9.69 7.74
CA TYR A 65 -3.65 9.67 8.95
C TYR A 65 -2.17 9.78 8.61
N ASP A 66 -1.42 10.44 9.49
CA ASP A 66 0.04 10.40 9.46
C ASP A 66 0.61 10.66 10.84
N ILE A 67 1.78 10.09 11.13
CA ILE A 67 2.52 10.39 12.37
C ILE A 67 3.16 11.78 12.31
N ASP A 68 3.50 12.25 11.12
CA ASP A 68 4.08 13.54 10.78
C ASP A 68 3.12 14.31 9.85
N VAL A 69 2.19 15.06 10.44
CA VAL A 69 1.13 15.76 9.70
C VAL A 69 1.72 16.92 8.88
N LYS A 70 1.59 16.84 7.56
CA LYS A 70 2.04 17.88 6.61
C LYS A 70 0.91 18.63 5.93
N GLN A 71 -0.31 18.12 6.06
CA GLN A 71 -1.49 18.66 5.39
C GLN A 71 -2.61 18.88 6.42
N PRO A 72 -3.38 19.99 6.33
CA PRO A 72 -4.37 20.36 7.34
C PRO A 72 -5.55 19.38 7.44
N TYR A 73 -5.78 18.59 6.39
CA TYR A 73 -6.84 17.58 6.31
C TYR A 73 -6.37 16.17 6.72
N VAL A 74 -5.15 16.04 7.26
CA VAL A 74 -4.59 14.77 7.75
C VAL A 74 -4.60 14.77 9.28
N THR A 75 -5.11 13.70 9.87
CA THR A 75 -5.18 13.55 11.34
C THR A 75 -3.89 12.93 11.87
N LYS A 76 -3.32 13.51 12.93
CA LYS A 76 -2.11 12.96 13.56
C LYS A 76 -2.40 11.62 14.24
N LEU A 77 -1.78 10.54 13.78
CA LEU A 77 -1.97 9.20 14.30
C LEU A 77 -0.76 8.31 13.98
N ASP A 78 -0.30 7.54 14.97
CA ASP A 78 0.62 6.43 14.72
C ASP A 78 -0.23 5.19 14.39
N PHE A 79 -0.38 4.86 13.10
CA PHE A 79 -1.24 3.77 12.66
C PHE A 79 -0.82 2.40 13.21
N LEU A 80 0.49 2.12 13.26
CA LEU A 80 0.99 0.83 13.74
C LEU A 80 0.78 0.67 15.25
N GLN A 81 0.98 1.74 16.02
CA GLN A 81 0.84 1.69 17.47
C GLN A 81 -0.61 1.84 17.95
N LYS A 82 -1.37 2.78 17.36
CA LYS A 82 -2.69 3.18 17.85
C LYS A 82 -3.84 2.59 17.04
N GLY A 83 -3.60 2.23 15.78
CA GLY A 83 -4.65 1.73 14.89
C GLY A 83 -5.70 2.77 14.53
N ILE A 84 -6.73 2.36 13.78
CA ILE A 84 -7.83 3.24 13.37
C ILE A 84 -8.82 3.42 14.55
N PRO A 85 -9.28 4.65 14.84
CA PRO A 85 -10.30 4.91 15.86
C PRO A 85 -11.61 4.13 15.59
N SER A 86 -12.32 3.71 16.63
CA SER A 86 -13.56 2.94 16.49
C SER A 86 -14.78 3.76 16.04
N ASN A 87 -14.76 5.08 16.23
CA ASN A 87 -15.85 5.96 15.82
C ASN A 87 -15.62 6.45 14.38
N LEU A 88 -16.03 5.62 13.42
CA LEU A 88 -15.92 5.88 11.99
C LEU A 88 -17.30 6.21 11.39
N PRO A 89 -17.34 6.94 10.26
CA PRO A 89 -18.57 7.10 9.49
C PRO A 89 -19.22 5.76 9.14
N GLU A 90 -20.56 5.72 9.11
CA GLU A 90 -21.30 4.55 8.67
C GLU A 90 -21.11 4.34 7.16
N LYS A 91 -20.38 3.29 6.80
CA LYS A 91 -20.03 2.88 5.43
C LYS A 91 -20.06 1.36 5.34
N ASP A 92 -20.20 0.81 4.14
CA ASP A 92 -20.32 -0.65 3.96
C ASP A 92 -19.03 -1.38 4.38
N LYS A 93 -17.90 -0.98 3.79
CA LYS A 93 -16.57 -1.52 4.11
C LYS A 93 -15.54 -0.41 4.22
N ILE A 94 -14.45 -0.73 4.92
CA ILE A 94 -13.23 0.06 4.94
C ILE A 94 -12.30 -0.53 3.88
N ILE A 95 -11.70 0.32 3.04
CA ILE A 95 -10.64 -0.06 2.11
C ILE A 95 -9.39 0.73 2.46
N ILE A 96 -8.29 0.02 2.75
CA ILE A 96 -7.02 0.69 3.08
C ILE A 96 -6.22 0.89 1.79
N ILE A 97 -5.92 2.15 1.45
CA ILE A 97 -5.20 2.53 0.22
C ILE A 97 -4.11 3.54 0.54
N GLY A 98 -2.92 3.37 -0.04
CA GLY A 98 -1.81 4.26 0.27
C GLY A 98 -0.45 3.96 -0.34
N ASN A 99 0.53 4.72 0.13
CA ASN A 99 1.95 4.43 -0.06
C ASN A 99 2.65 4.42 1.32
N PRO A 100 2.69 3.28 2.02
CA PRO A 100 3.25 3.19 3.36
C PRO A 100 4.76 3.45 3.36
N PRO A 101 5.33 3.94 4.47
CA PRO A 101 6.77 4.01 4.62
C PRO A 101 7.37 2.61 4.48
N PHE A 102 8.43 2.49 3.67
CA PHE A 102 8.98 1.18 3.33
C PHE A 102 9.77 0.57 4.48
N GLY A 103 10.60 1.39 5.14
CA GLY A 103 11.50 0.96 6.20
C GLY A 103 12.59 0.01 5.72
N LYS A 104 13.50 -0.32 6.65
CA LYS A 104 14.62 -1.22 6.38
C LYS A 104 14.12 -2.60 5.92
N ARG A 105 14.55 -3.02 4.73
CA ARG A 105 14.15 -4.31 4.10
C ARG A 105 12.62 -4.47 3.97
N ALA A 106 11.91 -3.37 3.65
CA ALA A 106 10.47 -3.37 3.47
C ALA A 106 9.63 -3.74 4.72
N ARG A 107 10.26 -3.74 5.90
CA ARG A 107 9.62 -4.24 7.13
C ARG A 107 8.42 -3.38 7.54
N LEU A 108 8.53 -2.06 7.44
CA LEU A 108 7.42 -1.18 7.81
C LEU A 108 6.23 -1.41 6.88
N ALA A 109 6.45 -1.49 5.57
CA ALA A 109 5.38 -1.78 4.62
C ALA A 109 4.68 -3.13 4.90
N ILE A 110 5.42 -4.17 5.29
CA ILE A 110 4.85 -5.46 5.74
C ILE A 110 3.98 -5.28 6.98
N ASP A 111 4.48 -4.56 7.98
CA ASP A 111 3.75 -4.29 9.23
C ASP A 111 2.47 -3.48 8.95
N PHE A 112 2.51 -2.50 8.03
CA PHE A 112 1.35 -1.73 7.58
C PHE A 112 0.29 -2.60 6.91
N ILE A 113 0.67 -3.50 5.99
CA ILE A 113 -0.28 -4.41 5.33
C ILE A 113 -0.96 -5.30 6.37
N ASN A 114 -0.18 -5.93 7.24
CA ASN A 114 -0.73 -6.85 8.25
C ASN A 114 -1.62 -6.12 9.25
N LYS A 115 -1.24 -4.91 9.69
CA LYS A 115 -2.08 -4.07 10.55
C LYS A 115 -3.38 -3.66 9.85
N SER A 116 -3.33 -3.38 8.55
CA SER A 116 -4.50 -3.02 7.74
C SER A 116 -5.54 -4.14 7.70
N PHE A 117 -5.10 -5.40 7.72
CA PHE A 117 -5.99 -6.57 7.75
C PHE A 117 -6.73 -6.80 9.07
N GLU A 118 -6.48 -5.99 10.11
CA GLU A 118 -7.32 -5.93 11.31
C GLU A 118 -8.60 -5.10 11.09
N TYR A 119 -8.61 -4.20 10.09
CA TYR A 119 -9.69 -3.22 9.86
C TYR A 119 -10.40 -3.41 8.52
N SER A 120 -9.75 -4.06 7.57
CA SER A 120 -10.26 -4.24 6.21
C SER A 120 -9.99 -5.65 5.70
N ASP A 121 -10.88 -6.14 4.85
CA ASP A 121 -10.66 -7.35 4.06
C ASP A 121 -9.88 -7.07 2.77
N THR A 122 -9.64 -5.80 2.39
CA THR A 122 -8.91 -5.42 1.16
C THR A 122 -7.94 -4.23 1.39
N VAL A 123 -6.69 -4.44 0.99
CA VAL A 123 -5.58 -3.48 1.16
C VAL A 123 -4.90 -3.27 -0.18
N ALA A 124 -4.75 -2.01 -0.60
CA ALA A 124 -4.06 -1.66 -1.84
C ALA A 124 -2.92 -0.68 -1.59
N PHE A 125 -1.69 -1.08 -1.83
CA PHE A 125 -0.53 -0.23 -1.59
C PHE A 125 0.42 -0.16 -2.78
N ILE A 126 1.03 1.01 -2.92
CA ILE A 126 2.30 1.16 -3.63
C ILE A 126 3.40 0.64 -2.70
N LEU A 127 4.17 -0.33 -3.19
CA LEU A 127 5.16 -1.08 -2.41
C LEU A 127 6.49 -1.18 -3.17
N PRO A 128 7.63 -1.37 -2.48
CA PRO A 128 8.89 -1.68 -3.15
C PRO A 128 8.77 -2.94 -4.01
N LEU A 129 9.49 -2.98 -5.14
CA LEU A 129 9.50 -4.13 -6.06
C LEU A 129 9.93 -5.45 -5.38
N GLN A 130 10.53 -5.40 -4.20
CA GLN A 130 10.85 -6.57 -3.39
C GLN A 130 9.59 -7.38 -3.00
N PHE A 131 8.40 -6.78 -3.01
CA PHE A 131 7.12 -7.45 -2.81
C PHE A 131 6.71 -8.38 -3.96
N ASP A 132 7.37 -8.35 -5.11
CA ASP A 132 7.22 -9.39 -6.14
C ASP A 132 7.87 -10.72 -5.71
N LYS A 133 8.69 -10.73 -4.65
CA LYS A 133 9.44 -11.92 -4.21
C LYS A 133 8.69 -12.68 -3.12
N TYR A 134 8.78 -14.02 -3.19
CA TYR A 134 8.26 -14.93 -2.16
C TYR A 134 8.66 -14.53 -0.73
N SER A 135 9.90 -14.09 -0.54
CA SER A 135 10.42 -13.71 0.80
C SER A 135 9.65 -12.57 1.46
N ALA A 136 9.12 -11.63 0.69
CA ALA A 136 8.27 -10.54 1.19
C ALA A 136 6.83 -11.05 1.35
N GLN A 137 6.28 -11.67 0.31
CA GLN A 137 4.89 -12.14 0.29
C GLN A 137 4.57 -13.18 1.37
N LYS A 138 5.53 -14.03 1.76
CA LYS A 138 5.32 -15.00 2.85
C LYS A 138 5.12 -14.36 4.23
N GLN A 139 5.45 -13.08 4.40
CA GLN A 139 5.31 -12.34 5.66
C GLN A 139 3.94 -11.63 5.78
N ILE A 140 3.15 -11.63 4.71
CA ILE A 140 1.78 -11.09 4.70
C ILE A 140 0.82 -12.11 5.30
N ASP A 141 -0.26 -11.65 5.93
CA ASP A 141 -1.35 -12.46 6.50
C ASP A 141 -1.63 -13.69 5.63
N SER A 142 -1.57 -14.89 6.19
CA SER A 142 -1.69 -16.16 5.46
C SER A 142 -3.04 -16.32 4.74
N LEU A 143 -4.09 -15.67 5.26
CA LEU A 143 -5.44 -15.70 4.69
C LEU A 143 -5.61 -14.73 3.52
N ALA A 144 -4.67 -13.79 3.33
CA ALA A 144 -4.73 -12.84 2.22
C ALA A 144 -4.25 -13.46 0.90
N ASN A 145 -4.97 -13.14 -0.16
CA ASN A 145 -4.66 -13.42 -1.56
C ASN A 145 -4.11 -12.16 -2.22
N LEU A 146 -3.13 -12.30 -3.11
CA LEU A 146 -2.66 -11.20 -3.96
C LEU A 146 -3.47 -11.26 -5.25
N VAL A 147 -4.42 -10.35 -5.45
CA VAL A 147 -5.32 -10.41 -6.62
C VAL A 147 -4.86 -9.50 -7.76
N TYR A 148 -4.05 -8.49 -7.45
CA TYR A 148 -3.48 -7.58 -8.44
C TYR A 148 -2.03 -7.21 -8.09
N SER A 149 -1.16 -7.18 -9.10
CA SER A 149 0.20 -6.63 -9.01
C SER A 149 0.59 -6.00 -10.34
N GLN A 150 1.09 -4.77 -10.30
CA GLN A 150 1.59 -4.04 -11.47
C GLN A 150 2.85 -3.28 -11.08
N ARG A 151 3.92 -3.41 -11.88
CA ARG A 151 5.13 -2.60 -11.72
C ARG A 151 4.84 -1.16 -12.15
N LEU A 152 5.28 -0.20 -11.35
CA LEU A 152 5.20 1.22 -11.67
C LEU A 152 6.48 1.64 -12.40
N ASP A 153 6.37 2.61 -13.30
CA ASP A 153 7.51 3.10 -14.06
C ASP A 153 8.56 3.77 -13.15
N ASP A 154 9.84 3.64 -13.52
CA ASP A 154 11.01 4.04 -12.70
C ASP A 154 11.01 5.55 -12.33
N ASN A 155 10.20 6.39 -13.00
CA ASN A 155 10.10 7.85 -12.80
C ASN A 155 9.06 8.29 -11.76
N SER A 156 8.52 7.38 -10.95
CA SER A 156 7.33 7.62 -10.12
C SER A 156 7.58 8.32 -8.77
N PHE A 157 8.84 8.49 -8.32
CA PHE A 157 9.16 8.98 -6.97
C PHE A 157 10.27 10.04 -6.95
N VAL A 158 10.11 11.05 -6.09
CA VAL A 158 11.10 12.11 -5.87
C VAL A 158 11.60 12.05 -4.43
N TYR A 159 12.91 12.08 -4.22
CA TYR A 159 13.52 12.19 -2.90
C TYR A 159 14.48 13.39 -2.87
N GLU A 160 14.18 14.39 -2.04
CA GLU A 160 15.02 15.60 -1.85
C GLU A 160 15.42 16.32 -3.15
N GLY A 161 14.51 16.37 -4.15
CA GLY A 161 14.77 17.05 -5.42
C GLY A 161 15.77 16.33 -6.34
N LYS A 162 16.17 15.10 -5.98
CA LYS A 162 16.93 14.18 -6.85
C LYS A 162 16.04 13.02 -7.24
N GLU A 163 16.11 12.61 -8.51
CA GLU A 163 15.47 11.39 -9.00
C GLU A 163 16.07 10.21 -8.24
N TYR A 164 15.27 9.61 -7.35
CA TYR A 164 15.62 8.37 -6.68
C TYR A 164 14.65 7.33 -7.21
N ALA A 165 15.12 6.58 -8.21
CA ALA A 165 14.34 5.53 -8.87
C ALA A 165 14.17 4.32 -7.94
N VAL A 166 13.35 4.48 -6.90
CA VAL A 166 12.88 3.33 -6.14
C VAL A 166 11.85 2.64 -7.01
N ARG A 167 12.21 1.44 -7.48
CA ARG A 167 11.29 0.60 -8.23
C ARG A 167 10.16 0.15 -7.31
N CYS A 168 8.95 0.49 -7.67
CA CYS A 168 7.76 0.13 -6.92
C CYS A 168 6.79 -0.69 -7.77
N CYS A 169 5.85 -1.34 -7.09
CA CYS A 169 4.71 -2.00 -7.67
C CYS A 169 3.45 -1.61 -6.89
N LEU A 170 2.35 -1.43 -7.61
CA LEU A 170 1.02 -1.38 -7.02
C LEU A 170 0.54 -2.82 -6.78
N GLN A 171 0.12 -3.13 -5.56
CA GLN A 171 -0.47 -4.43 -5.23
C GLN A 171 -1.81 -4.26 -4.53
N VAL A 172 -2.76 -5.15 -4.86
CA VAL A 172 -4.04 -5.28 -4.15
C VAL A 172 -4.10 -6.67 -3.52
N TRP A 173 -4.22 -6.66 -2.20
CA TRP A 173 -4.34 -7.84 -1.36
C TRP A 173 -5.73 -7.91 -0.75
N THR A 174 -6.32 -9.10 -0.69
CA THR A 174 -7.67 -9.26 -0.12
C THR A 174 -7.87 -10.62 0.56
N LYS A 175 -8.72 -10.67 1.57
CA LYS A 175 -9.20 -11.92 2.22
C LYS A 175 -10.41 -12.52 1.50
N ARG A 176 -10.92 -11.86 0.45
CA ARG A 176 -11.99 -12.36 -0.40
C ARG A 176 -11.44 -13.44 -1.35
N ASP A 177 -12.31 -14.32 -1.81
CA ASP A 177 -11.98 -15.52 -2.60
C ASP A 177 -12.56 -15.49 -4.02
N ASN A 178 -13.06 -14.34 -4.46
CA ASN A 178 -13.75 -14.20 -5.75
C ASN A 178 -12.85 -13.77 -6.92
N LEU A 179 -11.55 -13.59 -6.70
CA LEU A 179 -10.53 -13.37 -7.75
C LEU A 179 -9.35 -14.35 -7.61
N PRO A 180 -8.64 -14.69 -8.71
CA PRO A 180 -7.51 -15.60 -8.66
C PRO A 180 -6.37 -15.11 -7.75
N ASP A 181 -5.85 -15.99 -6.89
CA ASP A 181 -4.69 -15.71 -6.05
C ASP A 181 -3.39 -15.78 -6.88
N LYS A 182 -2.74 -14.63 -7.05
CA LYS A 182 -1.43 -14.46 -7.71
C LYS A 182 -0.27 -14.56 -6.73
N ARG A 183 -0.54 -14.80 -5.44
CA ARG A 183 0.50 -14.88 -4.41
C ARG A 183 1.42 -16.06 -4.64
N LEU A 184 2.72 -15.83 -4.47
CA LEU A 184 3.73 -16.88 -4.44
C LEU A 184 3.57 -17.67 -3.13
N ARG A 185 2.92 -18.84 -3.20
CA ARG A 185 2.70 -19.72 -2.04
C ARG A 185 3.89 -20.63 -1.73
N GLN A 186 4.80 -20.81 -2.69
CA GLN A 186 5.99 -21.65 -2.54
C GLN A 186 7.25 -20.85 -2.87
N PRO A 187 8.40 -21.17 -2.23
CA PRO A 187 9.67 -20.59 -2.62
C PRO A 187 10.00 -20.95 -4.08
N PRO A 188 10.71 -20.08 -4.82
CA PRO A 188 11.21 -20.43 -6.14
C PRO A 188 12.11 -21.67 -6.04
N GLN A 189 12.03 -22.57 -7.03
CA GLN A 189 12.89 -23.74 -7.08
C GLN A 189 14.35 -23.29 -7.24
N ILE A 190 15.20 -23.72 -6.29
CA ILE A 190 16.65 -23.41 -6.29
C ILE A 190 17.50 -24.54 -6.88
N ASN A 191 16.87 -25.61 -7.38
CA ASN A 191 17.57 -26.74 -7.99
C ASN A 191 17.89 -26.39 -9.44
N HIS A 192 19.16 -26.11 -9.71
CA HIS A 192 19.71 -25.98 -11.04
C HIS A 192 20.71 -27.11 -11.26
N GLN A 193 20.63 -27.81 -12.41
CA GLN A 193 21.49 -28.97 -12.70
C GLN A 193 22.99 -28.65 -12.65
N ASP A 194 23.38 -27.37 -12.82
CA ASP A 194 24.78 -26.94 -12.84
C ASP A 194 25.37 -26.57 -11.46
N PHE A 195 24.65 -26.75 -10.36
CA PHE A 195 25.18 -26.54 -9.01
C PHE A 195 25.30 -27.87 -8.27
N GLU A 196 26.39 -28.60 -8.53
CA GLU A 196 26.88 -29.57 -7.56
C GLU A 196 27.47 -28.81 -6.37
N MET A 197 26.90 -29.02 -5.18
CA MET A 197 27.49 -28.52 -3.93
C MET A 197 28.68 -29.43 -3.58
N TRP A 198 29.89 -28.89 -3.65
CA TRP A 198 31.13 -29.51 -3.17
C TRP A 198 31.31 -29.20 -1.68
#